data_AF-A0A0C5WFV1-F1
#
_entry.id   AF-A0A0C5WFV1-F1
#
_cell.length_a   1.000
_cell.length_b   1.000
_cell.length_c   1.000
_cell.angle_alpha   90.00
_cell.angle_beta   90.00
_cell.angle_gamma   90.00
#
_symmetry.space_group_name_H-M   'P 1'
#
loop_
_entity.id
_entity.type
_entity.pdbx_description
1 polymer ?
#
loop_
_entity_poly.entity_id
_entity_poly.type
_entity_poly.pdbx_seq_one_letter_code
_entity_poly.pdbx_strand_id
1 'polypeptide(L)' 'MDNPFKYINHPPKEVPEELKDKVMRDIAMAKLIMEIATLFSYNLSHVIETVIKKRKSKNSK' A
#
# COMPACT_ATOMS: atom_id res chain seq x y z
N MET A 1 10.17 -10.64 -40.90
CA MET A 1 10.58 -9.48 -40.09
C MET A 1 10.84 -9.99 -38.69
N ASP A 2 12.07 -9.85 -38.19
CA ASP A 2 12.41 -10.23 -36.82
C ASP A 2 11.92 -9.19 -35.80
N ASN A 3 11.48 -9.67 -34.64
CA ASN A 3 10.93 -8.82 -33.58
C ASN A 3 12.01 -7.88 -33.01
N PRO A 4 11.87 -6.54 -33.12
CA PRO A 4 12.88 -5.59 -32.65
C PRO A 4 12.97 -5.52 -31.12
N PHE A 5 11.97 -6.02 -30.38
CA PHE A 5 11.96 -6.07 -28.93
C PHE A 5 12.66 -7.31 -28.35
N LYS A 6 13.07 -8.28 -29.17
CA LYS A 6 13.59 -9.59 -28.74
C LYS A 6 14.88 -9.51 -27.92
N TYR A 7 15.59 -8.39 -27.98
CA TYR A 7 16.90 -8.20 -27.34
C TYR A 7 16.98 -7.00 -26.39
N ILE A 8 15.89 -6.26 -26.16
CA ILE A 8 15.93 -5.02 -25.36
C ILE A 8 16.43 -5.26 -23.93
N ASN A 9 16.15 -6.44 -23.38
CA ASN A 9 16.54 -6.81 -22.02
C ASN A 9 17.69 -7.85 -21.99
N HIS A 10 18.41 -8.04 -23.10
CA HIS A 10 19.50 -9.00 -23.20
C HIS A 10 20.83 -8.32 -23.54
N PRO A 11 21.89 -8.51 -22.73
CA PRO A 11 21.90 -9.19 -21.43
C PRO A 11 21.10 -8.41 -20.36
N PRO A 12 20.56 -9.08 -19.33
CA PRO A 12 19.92 -8.40 -18.22
C PRO A 12 20.90 -7.39 -17.62
N LYS A 13 20.64 -6.10 -17.84
CA LYS A 13 21.45 -5.05 -17.25
C LYS A 13 21.06 -4.92 -15.80
N GLU A 14 22.05 -4.78 -14.93
CA GLU A 14 21.78 -4.46 -13.53
C GLU A 14 21.01 -3.16 -13.44
N VAL A 15 20.01 -3.15 -12.56
CA VAL A 15 19.18 -1.98 -12.34
C VAL A 15 20.09 -0.87 -11.79
N PRO A 16 20.03 0.36 -12.32
CA PRO A 16 20.75 1.47 -11.74
C PRO A 16 20.47 1.58 -10.24
N GLU A 17 21.52 1.71 -9.44
CA GLU A 17 21.44 1.65 -7.96
C GLU A 17 20.44 2.69 -7.40
N GLU A 18 20.44 3.89 -7.98
CA GLU A 18 19.48 4.95 -7.64
C GLU A 18 18.01 4.53 -7.85
N LEU A 19 17.72 3.86 -8.97
CA LEU A 19 16.36 3.40 -9.29
C LEU A 19 15.94 2.24 -8.40
N LYS A 20 16.86 1.32 -8.10
CA LYS A 20 16.62 0.21 -7.19
C LYS A 20 16.25 0.72 -5.81
N ASP A 21 17.02 1.66 -5.26
CA ASP A 21 16.75 2.22 -3.94
C ASP A 21 15.44 2.98 -3.88
N LYS A 22 15.12 3.77 -4.92
CA LYS A 22 13.85 4.49 -5.00
C LYS A 22 12.66 3.53 -5.00
N VAL A 23 12.69 2.50 -5.85
CA VAL A 23 11.62 1.50 -5.93
C VAL A 23 11.49 0.72 -4.62
N MET A 24 12.60 0.34 -3.99
CA MET A 24 12.57 -0.37 -2.71
C MET A 24 12.01 0.49 -1.57
N ARG A 25 12.28 1.80 -1.56
CA ARG A 25 11.66 2.75 -0.62
C ARG A 25 10.13 2.80 -0.79
N ASP A 26 9.65 2.87 -2.03
CA ASP A 26 8.20 2.91 -2.32
C ASP A 26 7.51 1.60 -1.90
N ILE A 27 8.14 0.45 -2.17
CA ILE A 27 7.66 -0.87 -1.74
C ILE A 27 7.57 -0.94 -0.21
N ALA A 28 8.59 -0.45 0.50
CA ALA A 28 8.60 -0.45 1.97
C ALA A 28 7.46 0.41 2.54
N MET A 29 7.19 1.58 1.94
CA MET A 29 6.08 2.44 2.35
C MET A 29 4.73 1.77 2.12
N ALA A 30 4.53 1.15 0.95
CA ALA A 30 3.28 0.43 0.66
C ALA A 30 3.04 -0.73 1.63
N LYS A 31 4.08 -1.50 1.97
CA LYS A 31 4.01 -2.58 2.98
C LYS A 31 3.65 -2.04 4.36
N LEU A 32 4.29 -0.96 4.79
CA LEU A 32 3.98 -0.30 6.06
C LEU A 32 2.51 0.12 6.14
N ILE A 33 2.00 0.77 5.09
CA ILE A 33 0.58 1.18 5.01
C ILE A 33 -0.33 -0.05 5.05
N MET A 34 0.01 -1.12 4.34
CA MET A 34 -0.76 -2.37 4.33
C MET A 34 -0.80 -3.04 5.71
N GLU A 35 0.32 -3.08 6.42
CA GLU A 35 0.41 -3.62 7.78
C GLU A 35 -0.42 -2.79 8.76
N ILE A 36 -0.31 -1.46 8.72
CA ILE A 36 -1.14 -0.54 9.50
C ILE A 36 -2.63 -0.77 9.18
N ALA A 37 -2.99 -0.80 7.91
CA ALA A 37 -4.37 -1.05 7.49
C ALA A 37 -4.86 -2.40 8.02
N THR A 38 -4.05 -3.45 7.96
CA THR A 38 -4.41 -4.79 8.47
C THR A 38 -4.59 -4.77 10.00
N LEU A 39 -3.68 -4.13 10.74
CA LEU A 39 -3.74 -4.03 12.20
C LEU A 39 -4.98 -3.26 12.68
N PHE A 40 -5.36 -2.18 11.99
CA PHE A 40 -6.48 -1.34 12.42
C PHE A 40 -7.83 -1.74 11.79
N SER A 41 -7.85 -2.26 10.55
CA SER A 41 -9.09 -2.55 9.81
C SER A 41 -9.97 -3.63 10.44
N TYR A 42 -9.40 -4.59 11.17
CA TYR A 42 -10.17 -5.68 11.77
C TYR A 42 -11.28 -5.17 12.70
N ASN A 43 -11.06 -4.05 13.40
CA ASN A 43 -12.03 -3.48 14.35
C ASN A 43 -12.49 -2.06 14.01
N LEU A 44 -11.92 -1.41 12.97
CA LEU A 44 -12.16 0.01 12.71
C LEU A 44 -13.64 0.30 12.44
N SER A 45 -14.31 -0.52 11.63
CA SER A 45 -15.74 -0.34 11.32
C SER A 45 -16.62 -0.43 12.57
N HIS A 46 -16.37 -1.43 13.43
CA HIS A 46 -17.12 -1.64 14.68
C HIS A 46 -16.89 -0.48 15.67
N VAL A 47 -15.65 0.00 15.79
CA VAL A 47 -15.30 1.14 16.65
C VAL A 47 -15.97 2.42 16.14
N ILE A 48 -15.90 2.70 14.83
CA ILE A 48 -16.54 3.86 14.21
C ILE A 48 -18.05 3.83 14.46
N GLU A 49 -18.70 2.69 14.20
CA GLU A 49 -20.14 2.53 14.41
C GLU A 49 -20.53 2.73 15.88
N THR A 50 -19.76 2.15 16.80
CA THR A 50 -19.97 2.28 18.25
C THR A 50 -19.84 3.74 18.70
N VAL A 51 -18.83 4.47 18.21
CA VAL A 51 -18.61 5.88 18.55
C VAL A 51 -19.73 6.77 17.99
N ILE A 52 -20.16 6.54 16.75
CA ILE A 52 -21.26 7.28 16.12
C ILE A 52 -22.59 7.03 16.86
N LYS A 53 -22.92 5.76 17.16
CA LYS A 53 -24.10 5.38 17.94
C LYS A 53 -24.10 6.03 19.33
N LYS A 54 -22.95 6.00 20.02
CA LYS A 54 -22.79 6.61 21.35
C LYS A 54 -22.99 8.14 21.33
N ARG A 55 -22.53 8.84 20.28
CA ARG A 55 -22.80 10.28 20.10
C ARG A 55 -24.28 10.56 19.82
N LYS A 56 -24.93 9.81 18.92
CA LYS A 56 -26.36 9.97 18.63
C LYS A 56 -27.23 9.75 19.86
N SER A 57 -26.94 8.70 20.65
CA SER A 57 -27.64 8.42 21.91
C SER A 57 -27.49 9.55 22.94
N LYS A 58 -26.34 10.24 22.97
CA LYS A 58 -26.08 11.35 23.90
C LYS A 58 -26.80 12.65 23.52
N ASN A 59 -27.07 12.87 22.22
CA ASN A 59 -27.80 14.04 21.74
C ASN A 59 -29.34 13.85 21.70
N SER A 60 -29.82 12.65 22.02
CA SER A 60 -31.26 12.31 22.06
C SER A 60 -31.83 12.28 23.48
N LYS A 61 -31.10 12.78 24.47
CA LYS A 61 -31.50 12.91 25.87
C LYS A 61 -31.40 14.37 26.29
#